data_AF-A0A084SN67-F1
#
_entry.id   AF-A0A084SN67-F1
#
_cell.length_a   1.000
_cell.length_b   1.000
_cell.length_c   1.000
_cell.angle_alpha   90.00
_cell.angle_beta   90.00
_cell.angle_gamma   90.00
#
_symmetry.space_group_name_H-M   'P 1'
#
loop_
_entity.id
_entity.type
_entity.pdbx_description
1 polymer ?
#
loop_
_entity_poly.entity_id
_entity_poly.type
_entity_poly.pdbx_seq_one_letter_code
_entity_poly.pdbx_strand_id
1 'polypeptide(L)'
;MTTTRWNRRGGALTCALLLATGCGLVDAPGEPRVVAHRSGAGNYPENSRSAVIAALHAGYPAIEVDVVLTKDRIPILSHDAWIDEELCTYSLQEGELEARRLPEGSRPLIKDFTLEELQRDYRCGGLGDPAAPGAIKVADKYLTLDELFIALKGFPDTVVQFDVKEHPDYTEPPEVYADEILGRWNAAALPNRFYVTSTRGELLKTFEARQDVETLLIWPAFAADDNTTLVGLVNELKRTVGAQELIQLTRDAGADGIAVAYPVADRAAIESVRKAGLKTALWTPNTEAQLASYCRWPLDYLITDYVERAPCR
;
A
#
# COMPACT_ATOMS: atom_id res chain seq x y z
N MET A 1 54.83 -18.85 63.19
CA MET A 1 54.28 -18.88 61.83
C MET A 1 54.17 -17.42 61.38
N THR A 2 55.22 -16.87 60.76
CA THR A 2 55.33 -16.61 59.28
C THR A 2 54.26 -15.60 58.83
N THR A 3 54.51 -14.44 58.20
CA THR A 3 55.60 -14.06 57.28
C THR A 3 55.46 -12.56 56.87
N THR A 4 56.60 -11.91 56.59
CA THR A 4 56.93 -10.85 55.59
C THR A 4 55.90 -9.79 55.14
N ARG A 5 56.18 -8.47 55.19
CA ARG A 5 57.11 -7.60 54.39
C ARG A 5 56.73 -7.40 52.90
N TRP A 6 56.52 -6.11 52.53
CA TRP A 6 57.02 -5.36 51.33
C TRP A 6 56.02 -4.59 50.43
N ASN A 7 56.41 -3.33 50.17
CA ASN A 7 55.94 -2.36 49.18
C ASN A 7 55.95 -2.91 47.74
N ARG A 8 55.07 -2.36 46.88
CA ARG A 8 55.45 -1.96 45.52
C ARG A 8 54.53 -0.89 44.93
N ARG A 9 55.20 0.06 44.26
CA ARG A 9 54.68 1.11 43.37
C ARG A 9 54.14 0.49 42.07
N GLY A 10 53.30 1.26 41.38
CA GLY A 10 53.37 1.38 39.92
C GLY A 10 52.09 1.05 39.16
N GLY A 11 51.76 1.90 38.20
CA GLY A 11 50.93 1.52 37.05
C GLY A 11 49.69 2.38 36.85
N ALA A 12 49.87 3.56 36.28
CA ALA A 12 48.84 4.14 35.43
C ALA A 12 48.55 3.15 34.28
N LEU A 13 47.29 2.75 34.12
CA LEU A 13 46.77 2.29 32.84
C LEU A 13 45.50 3.08 32.55
N THR A 14 45.71 4.17 31.84
CA THR A 14 44.72 4.82 30.97
C THR A 14 44.17 3.76 30.02
N CYS A 15 43.00 3.22 30.34
CA CYS A 15 42.23 2.44 29.37
C CYS A 15 41.50 3.44 28.47
N ALA A 16 42.17 3.83 27.39
CA ALA A 16 41.54 4.46 26.24
C ALA A 16 40.54 3.44 25.66
N LEU A 17 39.27 3.56 26.03
CA LEU A 17 38.19 2.88 25.31
C LEU A 17 37.91 3.71 24.06
N LEU A 18 38.52 3.22 22.98
CA LEU A 18 38.23 3.53 21.60
C LEU A 18 36.72 3.65 21.39
N LEU A 19 36.30 4.80 20.86
CA LEU A 19 35.04 4.98 20.16
C LEU A 19 34.99 3.90 19.08
N ALA A 20 34.29 2.80 19.37
CA ALA A 20 33.77 1.94 18.33
C ALA A 20 32.73 2.78 17.58
N THR A 21 33.19 3.46 16.54
CA THR A 21 32.38 3.88 15.41
C THR A 21 31.49 2.70 15.06
N GLY A 22 30.21 2.80 15.41
CA GLY A 22 29.20 1.85 15.02
C GLY A 22 29.17 1.82 13.50
N CYS A 23 29.92 0.89 12.91
CA CYS A 23 29.47 0.28 11.68
C CYS A 23 28.07 -0.21 12.00
N GLY A 24 27.07 0.43 11.40
CA GLY A 24 25.70 -0.01 11.47
C GLY A 24 25.69 -1.50 11.18
N LEU A 25 25.34 -2.28 12.22
CA LEU A 25 24.76 -3.58 11.99
C LEU A 25 23.54 -3.27 11.13
N VAL A 26 23.64 -3.55 9.84
CA VAL A 26 22.47 -3.75 9.01
C VAL A 26 21.72 -4.87 9.70
N ASP A 27 20.68 -4.49 10.46
CA ASP A 27 19.81 -5.44 11.12
C ASP A 27 19.45 -6.50 10.08
N ALA A 28 19.60 -7.77 10.47
CA ALA A 28 19.02 -8.85 9.70
C ALA A 28 17.55 -8.47 9.43
N PRO A 29 17.06 -8.57 8.18
CA PRO A 29 15.74 -8.05 7.85
C PRO A 29 14.72 -8.67 8.81
N GLY A 30 14.03 -7.81 9.56
CA GLY A 30 12.85 -8.21 10.30
C GLY A 30 11.84 -8.83 9.34
N GLU A 31 10.93 -9.63 9.87
CA GLU A 31 9.80 -10.14 9.10
C GLU A 31 9.05 -8.96 8.44
N PRO A 32 8.64 -9.09 7.17
CA PRO A 32 7.96 -8.00 6.48
C PRO A 32 6.65 -7.68 7.15
N ARG A 33 6.27 -6.41 7.15
CA ARG A 33 4.93 -6.02 7.57
C ARG A 33 3.93 -6.49 6.53
N VAL A 34 3.01 -7.37 6.92
CA VAL A 34 1.93 -7.82 6.04
C VAL A 34 0.88 -6.71 5.91
N VAL A 35 0.48 -6.41 4.68
CA VAL A 35 -0.45 -5.30 4.37
C VAL A 35 -1.70 -5.88 3.70
N ALA A 36 -2.88 -5.55 4.22
CA ALA A 36 -4.15 -5.97 3.65
C ALA A 36 -4.48 -5.17 2.39
N HIS A 37 -4.29 -5.78 1.22
CA HIS A 37 -4.56 -5.16 -0.08
C HIS A 37 -6.04 -4.79 -0.22
N ARG A 38 -6.32 -3.53 -0.56
CA ARG A 38 -7.66 -2.91 -0.60
C ARG A 38 -8.48 -3.21 0.66
N SER A 39 -7.81 -3.21 1.81
CA SER A 39 -8.32 -3.58 3.14
C SER A 39 -8.77 -5.05 3.29
N GLY A 40 -8.24 -5.96 2.47
CA GLY A 40 -8.52 -7.41 2.54
C GLY A 40 -9.54 -7.87 1.50
N ALA A 41 -9.36 -7.46 0.24
CA ALA A 41 -10.26 -7.77 -0.88
C ALA A 41 -10.50 -9.27 -1.11
N GLY A 42 -9.63 -10.14 -0.61
CA GLY A 42 -9.83 -11.58 -0.69
C GLY A 42 -11.04 -12.09 0.09
N ASN A 43 -11.48 -11.34 1.10
CA ASN A 43 -12.55 -11.74 2.03
C ASN A 43 -13.75 -10.79 2.03
N TYR A 44 -13.59 -9.55 1.60
CA TYR A 44 -14.59 -8.48 1.63
C TYR A 44 -14.57 -7.67 0.33
N PRO A 45 -15.63 -6.92 0.00
CA PRO A 45 -15.58 -5.98 -1.12
C PRO A 45 -14.41 -5.02 -0.98
N GLU A 46 -13.59 -4.89 -2.02
CA GLU A 46 -12.42 -4.02 -2.01
C GLU A 46 -12.75 -2.57 -1.64
N ASN A 47 -11.80 -1.89 -0.96
CA ASN A 47 -11.86 -0.45 -0.67
C ASN A 47 -13.15 0.01 0.04
N SER A 48 -13.84 -0.93 0.70
CA SER A 48 -15.15 -0.70 1.27
C SER A 48 -15.11 -0.49 2.77
N ARG A 49 -16.19 0.06 3.31
CA ARG A 49 -16.38 0.15 4.76
C ARG A 49 -16.35 -1.23 5.41
N SER A 50 -16.94 -2.25 4.78
CA SER A 50 -16.95 -3.60 5.34
C SER A 50 -15.56 -4.21 5.40
N ALA A 51 -14.73 -4.03 4.37
CA ALA A 51 -13.33 -4.46 4.36
C ALA A 51 -12.49 -3.73 5.43
N VAL A 52 -12.54 -2.40 5.46
CA VAL A 52 -11.78 -1.59 6.43
C VAL A 52 -12.10 -1.99 7.88
N ILE A 53 -13.38 -2.06 8.24
CA ILE A 53 -13.77 -2.39 9.62
C ILE A 53 -13.35 -3.83 9.97
N ALA A 54 -13.49 -4.77 9.03
CA ALA A 54 -13.05 -6.14 9.25
C ALA A 54 -11.54 -6.26 9.45
N ALA A 55 -10.74 -5.59 8.61
CA ALA A 55 -9.28 -5.59 8.73
C ALA A 55 -8.79 -5.00 10.05
N LEU A 56 -9.38 -3.87 10.47
CA LEU A 56 -9.05 -3.23 11.76
C LEU A 56 -9.40 -4.14 12.94
N HIS A 57 -10.59 -4.73 12.94
CA HIS A 57 -11.03 -5.63 14.02
C HIS A 57 -10.27 -6.96 14.04
N ALA A 58 -9.78 -7.43 12.89
CA ALA A 58 -8.89 -8.58 12.79
C ALA A 58 -7.47 -8.30 13.31
N GLY A 59 -7.13 -7.03 13.58
CA GLY A 59 -5.84 -6.62 14.09
C GLY A 59 -4.74 -6.67 13.03
N TYR A 60 -5.07 -6.46 11.76
CA TYR A 60 -4.05 -6.43 10.69
C TYR A 60 -3.05 -5.29 10.92
N PRO A 61 -1.74 -5.55 10.80
CA PRO A 61 -0.72 -4.57 11.18
C PRO A 61 -0.65 -3.40 10.19
N ALA A 62 -1.10 -3.61 8.95
CA ALA A 62 -1.28 -2.56 7.97
C ALA A 62 -2.45 -2.85 7.03
N ILE A 63 -3.05 -1.79 6.51
CA ILE A 63 -4.04 -1.83 5.43
C ILE A 63 -3.56 -0.96 4.27
N GLU A 64 -3.86 -1.39 3.06
CA GLU A 64 -3.69 -0.62 1.84
C GLU A 64 -5.06 -0.24 1.31
N VAL A 65 -5.18 0.99 0.82
CA VAL A 65 -6.39 1.51 0.19
C VAL A 65 -6.01 2.35 -1.02
N ASP A 66 -6.82 2.23 -2.06
CA ASP A 66 -6.67 3.00 -3.28
C ASP A 66 -7.46 4.32 -3.16
N VAL A 67 -6.89 5.45 -3.56
CA VAL A 67 -7.52 6.78 -3.40
C VAL A 67 -7.71 7.50 -4.73
N VAL A 68 -8.94 7.97 -4.96
CA VAL A 68 -9.33 8.84 -6.09
C VAL A 68 -10.10 10.06 -5.58
N LEU A 69 -10.21 11.11 -6.41
CA LEU A 69 -10.97 12.32 -6.07
C LEU A 69 -12.28 12.40 -6.84
N THR A 70 -13.35 12.78 -6.14
CA THR A 70 -14.63 13.18 -6.73
C THR A 70 -14.53 14.56 -7.40
N LYS A 71 -15.59 14.97 -8.11
CA LYS A 71 -15.71 16.31 -8.73
C LYS A 71 -15.52 17.46 -7.75
N ASP A 72 -16.02 17.30 -6.54
CA ASP A 72 -15.90 18.23 -5.42
C ASP A 72 -14.64 17.98 -4.58
N ARG A 73 -13.67 17.23 -5.13
CA ARG A 73 -12.34 16.97 -4.58
C ARG A 73 -12.35 16.29 -3.21
N ILE A 74 -13.37 15.49 -2.95
CA ILE A 74 -13.41 14.66 -1.75
C ILE A 74 -12.69 13.35 -2.07
N PRO A 75 -11.64 12.99 -1.31
CA PRO A 75 -10.97 11.70 -1.50
C PRO A 75 -11.88 10.56 -1.06
N ILE A 76 -12.06 9.60 -1.95
CA ILE A 76 -12.79 8.35 -1.71
C ILE A 76 -11.91 7.14 -2.02
N LEU A 77 -12.28 6.00 -1.45
CA LEU A 77 -11.59 4.75 -1.70
C LEU A 77 -12.15 4.07 -2.96
N SER A 78 -11.29 3.87 -3.96
CA SER A 78 -11.63 3.19 -5.22
C SER A 78 -10.35 2.83 -5.95
N HIS A 79 -10.27 1.61 -6.49
CA HIS A 79 -9.11 1.17 -7.26
C HIS A 79 -9.00 1.90 -8.61
N ASP A 80 -10.12 2.11 -9.28
CA ASP A 80 -10.17 2.76 -10.57
C ASP A 80 -10.72 4.18 -10.47
N ALA A 81 -10.32 5.04 -11.41
CA ALA A 81 -10.80 6.41 -11.54
C ALA A 81 -12.19 6.52 -12.19
N TRP A 82 -12.84 5.38 -12.44
CA TRP A 82 -14.20 5.26 -12.95
C TRP A 82 -15.01 4.31 -12.09
N ILE A 83 -16.33 4.34 -12.27
CA ILE A 83 -17.25 3.40 -11.62
C ILE A 83 -17.14 2.07 -12.37
N ASP A 84 -16.67 1.04 -11.67
CA ASP A 84 -16.48 -0.30 -12.21
C ASP A 84 -17.84 -1.00 -12.43
N GLU A 85 -18.12 -1.39 -13.66
CA GLU A 85 -19.37 -2.05 -14.07
C GLU A 85 -19.47 -3.53 -13.68
N GLU A 86 -18.35 -4.19 -13.38
CA GLU A 86 -18.29 -5.56 -12.86
C GLU A 86 -18.52 -5.59 -11.34
N LEU A 87 -18.08 -4.55 -10.62
CA LEU A 87 -18.16 -4.47 -9.17
C LEU A 87 -19.34 -3.65 -8.64
N CYS A 88 -19.85 -2.69 -9.44
CA CYS A 88 -20.86 -1.73 -9.01
C CYS A 88 -22.21 -1.86 -9.74
N THR A 89 -23.24 -1.30 -9.11
CA THR A 89 -24.61 -1.21 -9.61
C THR A 89 -25.16 0.19 -9.32
N TYR A 90 -26.25 0.55 -10.00
CA TYR A 90 -27.07 1.65 -9.54
C TYR A 90 -27.73 1.30 -8.20
N SER A 91 -27.89 2.29 -7.33
CA SER A 91 -28.62 2.14 -6.07
C SER A 91 -30.07 1.71 -6.33
N LEU A 92 -30.52 0.74 -5.54
CA LEU A 92 -31.92 0.31 -5.51
C LEU A 92 -32.83 1.49 -5.21
N GLN A 93 -33.82 1.69 -6.08
CA GLN A 93 -34.90 2.66 -5.86
C GLN A 93 -36.04 2.04 -5.04
N GLU A 94 -36.89 2.88 -4.48
CA GLU A 94 -38.06 2.43 -3.73
C GLU A 94 -38.96 1.55 -4.61
N GLY A 95 -39.21 0.32 -4.15
CA GLY A 95 -40.03 -0.66 -4.88
C GLY A 95 -39.25 -1.56 -5.86
N GLU A 96 -37.95 -1.33 -6.06
CA GLU A 96 -37.09 -2.26 -6.82
C GLU A 96 -36.65 -3.44 -5.95
N LEU A 97 -36.64 -4.63 -6.56
CA LEU A 97 -36.18 -5.87 -5.88
C LEU A 97 -34.71 -6.17 -6.17
N GLU A 98 -34.17 -5.70 -7.30
CA GLU A 98 -32.82 -6.02 -7.77
C GLU A 98 -32.16 -4.78 -8.36
N ALA A 99 -30.87 -4.61 -8.06
CA ALA A 99 -30.11 -3.45 -8.51
C ALA A 99 -29.78 -3.56 -10.00
N ARG A 100 -29.94 -2.46 -10.73
CA ARG A 100 -29.60 -2.40 -12.16
C ARG A 100 -28.08 -2.33 -12.35
N ARG A 101 -27.54 -3.14 -13.26
CA ARG A 101 -26.13 -3.06 -13.66
C ARG A 101 -25.82 -1.83 -14.49
N LEU A 102 -24.57 -1.37 -14.41
CA LEU A 102 -24.05 -0.40 -15.37
C LEU A 102 -23.93 -1.07 -16.76
N PRO A 103 -24.07 -0.32 -17.86
CA PRO A 103 -23.78 -0.83 -19.19
C PRO A 103 -22.29 -1.25 -19.29
N GLU A 104 -22.02 -2.35 -19.98
CA GLU A 104 -20.66 -2.79 -20.29
C GLU A 104 -19.91 -1.73 -21.12
N GLY A 105 -18.65 -1.49 -20.80
CA GLY A 105 -17.76 -0.48 -21.34
C GLY A 105 -18.11 0.97 -20.97
N SER A 106 -18.99 1.21 -20.00
CA SER A 106 -19.49 2.57 -19.74
C SER A 106 -18.48 3.48 -19.04
N ARG A 107 -17.63 2.91 -18.17
CA ARG A 107 -16.56 3.59 -17.39
C ARG A 107 -16.84 5.06 -17.04
N PRO A 108 -17.92 5.40 -16.31
CA PRO A 108 -18.18 6.79 -15.92
C PRO A 108 -17.06 7.27 -14.99
N LEU A 109 -16.41 8.40 -15.31
CA LEU A 109 -15.29 8.91 -14.53
C LEU A 109 -15.77 9.45 -13.18
N ILE A 110 -15.13 9.05 -12.09
CA ILE A 110 -15.47 9.48 -10.73
C ILE A 110 -15.35 11.00 -10.57
N LYS A 111 -14.37 11.62 -11.24
CA LYS A 111 -14.18 13.08 -11.22
C LYS A 111 -15.33 13.90 -11.81
N ASP A 112 -16.28 13.26 -12.48
CA ASP A 112 -17.46 13.92 -13.06
C ASP A 112 -18.66 13.95 -12.10
N PHE A 113 -18.56 13.27 -10.95
CA PHE A 113 -19.61 13.18 -9.93
C PHE A 113 -19.16 13.78 -8.61
N THR A 114 -20.06 14.52 -7.96
CA THR A 114 -19.88 14.91 -6.55
C THR A 114 -19.98 13.68 -5.64
N LEU A 115 -19.44 13.76 -4.43
CA LEU A 115 -19.64 12.68 -3.44
C LEU A 115 -21.13 12.38 -3.23
N GLU A 116 -21.97 13.42 -3.11
CA GLU A 116 -23.41 13.25 -2.91
C GLU A 116 -24.06 12.42 -4.02
N GLU A 117 -23.74 12.72 -5.29
CA GLU A 117 -24.23 11.95 -6.45
C GLU A 117 -23.77 10.50 -6.39
N LEU A 118 -22.49 10.25 -6.12
CA LEU A 118 -21.97 8.88 -5.98
C LEU A 118 -22.68 8.09 -4.86
N GLN A 119 -22.83 8.71 -3.69
CA GLN A 119 -23.46 8.11 -2.51
C GLN A 119 -24.96 7.84 -2.73
N ARG A 120 -25.62 8.67 -3.53
CA ARG A 120 -27.03 8.52 -3.88
C ARG A 120 -27.21 7.43 -4.93
N ASP A 121 -26.40 7.44 -5.98
CA ASP A 121 -26.74 6.75 -7.22
C ASP A 121 -26.06 5.39 -7.38
N TYR A 122 -25.02 5.05 -6.60
CA TYR A 122 -24.24 3.82 -6.81
C TYR A 122 -23.99 2.99 -5.54
N ARG A 123 -23.83 1.67 -5.73
CA ARG A 123 -23.36 0.72 -4.71
C ARG A 123 -22.35 -0.25 -5.34
N CYS A 124 -21.28 -0.56 -4.62
CA CYS A 124 -20.21 -1.46 -5.08
C CYS A 124 -20.04 -2.65 -4.13
N GLY A 125 -19.60 -3.79 -4.65
CA GLY A 125 -19.36 -5.02 -3.89
C GLY A 125 -20.55 -6.00 -3.82
N GLY A 126 -21.77 -5.52 -4.08
CA GLY A 126 -22.98 -6.36 -4.02
C GLY A 126 -23.04 -7.47 -5.07
N LEU A 127 -22.37 -7.28 -6.21
CA LEU A 127 -22.26 -8.29 -7.27
C LEU A 127 -21.33 -9.45 -6.87
N GLY A 128 -20.38 -9.19 -5.98
CA GLY A 128 -19.19 -10.00 -5.74
C GLY A 128 -18.10 -9.73 -6.77
N ASP A 129 -16.86 -10.02 -6.40
CA ASP A 129 -15.70 -9.86 -7.26
C ASP A 129 -15.34 -11.20 -7.94
N PRO A 130 -15.29 -11.28 -9.28
CA PRO A 130 -14.83 -12.47 -9.99
C PRO A 130 -13.41 -12.93 -9.61
N ALA A 131 -12.52 -12.00 -9.22
CA ALA A 131 -11.17 -12.31 -8.77
C ALA A 131 -11.13 -12.83 -7.32
N ALA A 132 -12.16 -12.56 -6.53
CA ALA A 132 -12.33 -13.03 -5.15
C ALA A 132 -13.72 -13.68 -4.93
N PRO A 133 -14.01 -14.84 -5.55
CA PRO A 133 -15.34 -15.45 -5.50
C PRO A 133 -15.78 -15.91 -4.09
N GLY A 134 -14.84 -16.00 -3.15
CA GLY A 134 -15.10 -16.32 -1.75
C GLY A 134 -15.37 -15.10 -0.85
N ALA A 135 -15.18 -13.88 -1.36
CA ALA A 135 -15.46 -12.66 -0.61
C ALA A 135 -16.96 -12.53 -0.31
N ILE A 136 -17.28 -11.98 0.86
CA ILE A 136 -18.67 -11.69 1.18
C ILE A 136 -19.20 -10.60 0.25
N LYS A 137 -20.50 -10.63 -0.02
CA LYS A 137 -21.16 -9.64 -0.87
C LYS A 137 -21.86 -8.62 0.00
N VAL A 138 -21.38 -7.38 -0.05
CA VAL A 138 -21.98 -6.23 0.62
C VAL A 138 -22.07 -5.10 -0.41
N ALA A 139 -23.26 -4.55 -0.59
CA ALA A 139 -23.49 -3.41 -1.46
C ALA A 139 -23.16 -2.12 -0.69
N ASP A 140 -21.88 -1.81 -0.59
CA ASP A 140 -21.37 -0.64 0.11
C ASP A 140 -21.49 0.63 -0.74
N LYS A 141 -21.54 1.78 -0.07
CA LYS A 141 -21.26 3.07 -0.71
C LYS A 141 -19.75 3.26 -0.80
N TYR A 142 -19.30 4.16 -1.66
CA TYR A 142 -17.91 4.61 -1.65
C TYR A 142 -17.52 5.09 -0.24
N LEU A 143 -16.42 4.58 0.31
CA LEU A 143 -15.94 5.03 1.61
C LEU A 143 -15.11 6.29 1.41
N THR A 144 -15.38 7.36 2.16
CA THR A 144 -14.52 8.54 2.13
C THR A 144 -13.26 8.32 2.95
N LEU A 145 -12.20 9.06 2.61
CA LEU A 145 -10.96 9.05 3.40
C LEU A 145 -11.19 9.58 4.83
N ASP A 146 -12.10 10.55 5.01
CA ASP A 146 -12.48 11.06 6.33
C ASP A 146 -13.17 10.00 7.20
N GLU A 147 -14.01 9.14 6.60
CA GLU A 147 -14.62 8.00 7.30
C GLU A 147 -13.59 6.94 7.67
N LEU A 148 -12.60 6.67 6.81
CA LEU A 148 -11.45 5.83 7.17
C LEU A 148 -10.71 6.40 8.39
N PHE A 149 -10.46 7.71 8.41
CA PHE A 149 -9.78 8.36 9.52
C PHE A 149 -10.56 8.28 10.83
N ILE A 150 -11.89 8.38 10.75
CA ILE A 150 -12.76 8.16 11.92
C ILE A 150 -12.62 6.73 12.43
N ALA A 151 -12.59 5.72 11.54
CA ALA A 151 -12.40 4.34 11.93
C ALA A 151 -11.04 4.09 12.61
N LEU A 152 -9.96 4.69 12.08
CA LEU A 152 -8.59 4.52 12.60
C LEU A 152 -8.39 5.06 14.03
N LYS A 153 -9.23 5.97 14.53
CA LYS A 153 -9.13 6.48 15.91
C LYS A 153 -9.13 5.38 16.97
N GLY A 154 -9.78 4.24 16.69
CA GLY A 154 -9.80 3.07 17.57
C GLY A 154 -8.58 2.15 17.45
N PHE A 155 -7.71 2.38 16.47
CA PHE A 155 -6.64 1.47 16.05
C PHE A 155 -5.34 2.26 15.77
N PRO A 156 -4.74 2.89 16.79
CA PRO A 156 -3.64 3.85 16.61
C PRO A 156 -2.34 3.23 16.06
N ASP A 157 -2.17 1.91 16.20
CA ASP A 157 -0.97 1.20 15.77
C ASP A 157 -1.04 0.69 14.31
N THR A 158 -2.23 0.70 13.69
CA THR A 158 -2.39 0.26 12.30
C THR A 158 -1.69 1.23 11.35
N VAL A 159 -0.88 0.69 10.44
CA VAL A 159 -0.25 1.49 9.38
C VAL A 159 -1.12 1.51 8.13
N VAL A 160 -1.16 2.66 7.45
CA VAL A 160 -1.99 2.84 6.27
C VAL A 160 -1.11 3.13 5.06
N GLN A 161 -1.31 2.36 4.00
CA GLN A 161 -0.78 2.68 2.68
C GLN A 161 -1.87 3.36 1.86
N PHE A 162 -1.57 4.54 1.32
CA PHE A 162 -2.41 5.18 0.31
C PHE A 162 -1.84 4.92 -1.07
N ASP A 163 -2.47 4.05 -1.87
CA ASP A 163 -2.18 3.96 -3.29
C ASP A 163 -2.98 5.01 -4.07
N VAL A 164 -2.28 6.03 -4.55
CA VAL A 164 -2.94 7.18 -5.17
C VAL A 164 -3.06 6.98 -6.67
N LYS A 165 -4.30 6.83 -7.14
CA LYS A 165 -4.67 6.49 -8.52
C LYS A 165 -4.79 7.73 -9.39
N GLU A 166 -3.71 8.49 -9.48
CA GLU A 166 -3.61 9.65 -10.35
C GLU A 166 -3.34 9.24 -11.81
N HIS A 167 -4.00 9.93 -12.74
CA HIS A 167 -3.73 9.85 -14.17
C HIS A 167 -3.99 11.20 -14.87
N PRO A 168 -3.04 11.69 -15.69
CA PRO A 168 -3.08 13.06 -16.23
C PRO A 168 -4.29 13.36 -17.12
N ASP A 169 -4.82 12.36 -17.81
CA ASP A 169 -5.91 12.55 -18.78
C ASP A 169 -7.31 12.60 -18.13
N TYR A 170 -7.50 11.91 -17.00
CA TYR A 170 -8.84 11.64 -16.47
C TYR A 170 -8.98 11.75 -14.95
N THR A 171 -7.95 12.20 -14.23
CA THR A 171 -8.08 12.60 -12.81
C THR A 171 -7.70 14.07 -12.62
N GLU A 172 -7.74 14.54 -11.36
CA GLU A 172 -7.11 15.79 -10.96
C GLU A 172 -5.57 15.65 -10.96
N PRO A 173 -4.81 16.76 -11.07
CA PRO A 173 -3.35 16.69 -11.11
C PRO A 173 -2.76 16.34 -9.74
N PRO A 174 -1.48 15.89 -9.69
CA PRO A 174 -0.80 15.48 -8.47
C PRO A 174 -0.94 16.46 -7.29
N GLU A 175 -0.87 17.76 -7.58
CA GLU A 175 -0.90 18.82 -6.56
C GLU A 175 -2.18 18.80 -5.76
N VAL A 176 -3.31 18.56 -6.43
CA VAL A 176 -4.63 18.50 -5.80
C VAL A 176 -4.75 17.23 -4.97
N TYR A 177 -4.27 16.09 -5.46
CA TYR A 177 -4.24 14.85 -4.67
C TYR A 177 -3.47 15.02 -3.36
N ALA A 178 -2.26 15.59 -3.43
CA ALA A 178 -1.44 15.77 -2.26
C ALA A 178 -2.04 16.79 -1.28
N ASP A 179 -2.59 17.91 -1.77
CA ASP A 179 -3.24 18.91 -0.92
C ASP A 179 -4.47 18.33 -0.19
N GLU A 180 -5.33 17.58 -0.91
CA GLU A 180 -6.56 17.04 -0.34
C GLU A 180 -6.29 15.87 0.63
N ILE A 181 -5.34 14.99 0.33
CA ILE A 181 -4.99 13.86 1.22
C ILE A 181 -4.22 14.35 2.46
N LEU A 182 -3.14 15.11 2.29
CA LEU A 182 -2.31 15.58 3.40
C LEU A 182 -3.06 16.59 4.27
N GLY A 183 -3.87 17.47 3.67
CA GLY A 183 -4.69 18.41 4.41
C GLY A 183 -5.64 17.72 5.39
N ARG A 184 -6.35 16.68 4.93
CA ARG A 184 -7.26 15.88 5.78
C ARG A 184 -6.49 15.04 6.79
N TRP A 185 -5.39 14.40 6.40
CA TRP A 185 -4.56 13.62 7.31
C TRP A 185 -4.07 14.47 8.50
N ASN A 186 -3.52 15.64 8.20
CA ASN A 186 -3.03 16.57 9.21
C ASN A 186 -4.16 17.12 10.11
N ALA A 187 -5.32 17.40 9.53
CA ALA A 187 -6.51 17.82 10.29
C ALA A 187 -7.06 16.70 11.20
N ALA A 188 -6.94 15.44 10.79
CA ALA A 188 -7.38 14.29 11.57
C ALA A 188 -6.49 14.05 12.80
N ALA A 189 -5.22 14.50 12.76
CA ALA A 189 -4.25 14.42 13.85
C ALA A 189 -4.11 13.00 14.44
N LEU A 190 -4.14 11.99 13.56
CA LEU A 190 -4.02 10.59 13.94
C LEU A 190 -2.56 10.25 14.31
N PRO A 191 -2.34 9.38 15.31
CA PRO A 191 -0.99 8.90 15.65
C PRO A 191 -0.49 7.80 14.70
N ASN A 192 -1.38 7.28 13.84
CA ASN A 192 -1.08 6.25 12.87
C ASN A 192 0.09 6.66 11.97
N ARG A 193 0.86 5.68 11.50
CA ARG A 193 1.82 5.91 10.42
C ARG A 193 1.14 5.70 9.08
N PHE A 194 1.56 6.46 8.08
CA PHE A 194 1.17 6.21 6.70
C PHE A 194 2.34 6.34 5.74
N TYR A 195 2.18 5.78 4.55
CA TYR A 195 3.08 5.95 3.41
C TYR A 195 2.26 5.99 2.12
N VAL A 196 2.86 6.53 1.06
CA VAL A 196 2.18 6.75 -0.23
C VAL A 196 2.81 5.87 -1.29
N THR A 197 1.98 5.21 -2.09
CA THR A 197 2.41 4.51 -3.29
C THR A 197 1.77 5.09 -4.53
N SER A 198 2.49 4.96 -5.66
CA SER A 198 1.96 5.26 -6.98
C SER A 198 2.85 4.68 -8.07
N THR A 199 2.29 4.48 -9.25
CA THR A 199 3.07 4.19 -10.47
C THR A 199 3.74 5.44 -11.06
N ARG A 200 3.47 6.64 -10.50
CA ARG A 200 3.88 7.94 -11.04
C ARG A 200 4.87 8.65 -10.12
N GLY A 201 6.14 8.72 -10.53
CA GLY A 201 7.17 9.41 -9.76
C GLY A 201 6.91 10.91 -9.54
N GLU A 202 6.29 11.61 -10.49
CA GLU A 202 5.93 13.03 -10.29
C GLU A 202 4.96 13.23 -9.13
N LEU A 203 3.98 12.32 -8.97
CA LEU A 203 3.09 12.35 -7.82
C LEU A 203 3.84 12.13 -6.50
N LEU A 204 4.76 11.16 -6.45
CA LEU A 204 5.52 10.88 -5.24
C LEU A 204 6.37 12.08 -4.81
N LYS A 205 7.07 12.72 -5.76
CA LYS A 205 7.82 13.96 -5.50
C LYS A 205 6.93 15.09 -4.98
N THR A 206 5.72 15.20 -5.52
CA THR A 206 4.72 16.18 -5.08
C THR A 206 4.32 15.99 -3.62
N PHE A 207 4.17 14.74 -3.16
CA PHE A 207 3.89 14.41 -1.76
C PHE A 207 5.09 14.73 -0.86
N GLU A 208 6.29 14.28 -1.22
CA GLU A 208 7.52 14.55 -0.46
C GLU A 208 7.83 16.04 -0.33
N ALA A 209 7.56 16.82 -1.38
CA ALA A 209 7.75 18.27 -1.36
C ALA A 209 6.83 18.99 -0.38
N ARG A 210 5.69 18.40 -0.01
CA ARG A 210 4.69 18.98 0.91
C ARG A 210 4.88 18.53 2.35
N GLN A 211 5.29 17.29 2.55
CA GLN A 211 5.45 16.69 3.87
C GLN A 211 6.48 15.57 3.81
N ASP A 212 7.27 15.43 4.89
CA ASP A 212 8.11 14.25 5.10
C ASP A 212 7.23 13.01 5.27
N VAL A 213 7.06 12.26 4.17
CA VAL A 213 6.23 11.06 4.08
C VAL A 213 7.01 10.01 3.29
N GLU A 214 6.97 8.77 3.77
CA GLU A 214 7.59 7.66 3.06
C GLU A 214 6.86 7.41 1.73
N THR A 215 7.60 7.30 0.62
CA THR A 215 7.02 7.01 -0.69
C THR A 215 7.62 5.78 -1.37
N LEU A 216 6.76 4.99 -2.03
CA LEU A 216 7.19 3.80 -2.76
C LEU A 216 6.65 3.81 -4.20
N LEU A 217 7.55 3.66 -5.17
CA LEU A 217 7.18 3.50 -6.57
C LEU A 217 6.58 2.11 -6.82
N ILE A 218 5.38 2.04 -7.39
CA ILE A 218 4.79 0.78 -7.85
C ILE A 218 5.40 0.39 -9.19
N TRP A 219 5.94 -0.82 -9.25
CA TRP A 219 6.54 -1.36 -10.46
C TRP A 219 6.13 -2.81 -10.75
N PRO A 220 5.91 -3.15 -12.03
CA PRO A 220 5.85 -2.22 -13.14
C PRO A 220 4.54 -1.43 -13.13
N ALA A 221 4.53 -0.28 -13.82
CA ALA A 221 3.27 0.31 -14.24
C ALA A 221 2.59 -0.66 -15.22
N PHE A 222 1.52 -1.31 -14.78
CA PHE A 222 0.57 -1.98 -15.67
C PHE A 222 -0.49 -0.94 -16.02
N ALA A 223 -0.78 -0.73 -17.29
CA ALA A 223 -1.92 0.09 -17.65
C ALA A 223 -3.21 -0.69 -17.31
N ALA A 224 -4.24 -0.01 -16.82
CA ALA A 224 -5.56 -0.61 -16.58
C ALA A 224 -6.21 -1.18 -17.86
N ASP A 225 -5.66 -0.85 -19.04
CA ASP A 225 -6.08 -1.33 -20.35
C ASP A 225 -5.20 -2.47 -20.92
N ASP A 226 -4.20 -2.95 -20.16
CA ASP A 226 -3.28 -3.96 -20.68
C ASP A 226 -3.94 -5.36 -20.74
N ASN A 227 -4.08 -5.85 -21.97
CA ASN A 227 -4.56 -7.20 -22.26
C ASN A 227 -3.70 -8.27 -21.54
N THR A 228 -4.35 -9.15 -20.77
CA THR A 228 -3.73 -10.20 -19.92
C THR A 228 -2.73 -11.11 -20.67
N THR A 229 -2.88 -11.27 -21.98
CA THR A 229 -1.94 -12.05 -22.81
C THR A 229 -0.63 -11.31 -23.08
N LEU A 230 -0.68 -9.98 -23.22
CA LEU A 230 0.50 -9.12 -23.34
C LEU A 230 1.23 -9.03 -22.00
N VAL A 231 0.49 -9.01 -20.89
CA VAL A 231 1.03 -9.00 -19.52
C VAL A 231 1.95 -10.20 -19.28
N GLY A 232 1.63 -11.40 -19.78
CA GLY A 232 2.49 -12.58 -19.65
C GLY A 232 3.86 -12.44 -20.34
N LEU A 233 3.88 -11.97 -21.58
CA LEU A 233 5.11 -11.74 -22.35
C LEU A 233 5.92 -10.56 -21.79
N VAL A 234 5.23 -9.49 -21.41
CA VAL A 234 5.80 -8.32 -20.74
C VAL A 234 6.39 -8.71 -19.38
N ASN A 235 5.76 -9.63 -18.63
CA ASN A 235 6.30 -10.16 -17.39
C ASN A 235 7.60 -10.94 -17.60
N GLU A 236 7.72 -11.70 -18.70
CA GLU A 236 8.94 -12.44 -19.02
C GLU A 236 10.11 -11.51 -19.41
N LEU A 237 9.84 -10.47 -20.19
CA LEU A 237 10.83 -9.41 -20.49
C LEU A 237 11.16 -8.58 -19.24
N LYS A 238 10.17 -8.23 -18.42
CA LYS A 238 10.37 -7.45 -17.19
C LYS A 238 11.07 -8.26 -16.09
N ARG A 239 11.00 -9.59 -16.09
CA ARG A 239 11.82 -10.45 -15.23
C ARG A 239 13.33 -10.30 -15.47
N THR A 240 13.72 -9.79 -16.64
CA THR A 240 15.13 -9.51 -16.95
C THR A 240 15.60 -8.13 -16.48
N VAL A 241 14.69 -7.29 -15.96
CA VAL A 241 15.03 -6.02 -15.29
C VAL A 241 15.91 -6.33 -14.09
N GLY A 242 17.17 -5.91 -14.18
CA GLY A 242 18.17 -6.16 -13.15
C GLY A 242 18.01 -5.22 -11.97
N ALA A 243 18.63 -5.59 -10.84
CA ALA A 243 18.69 -4.79 -9.63
C ALA A 243 19.00 -3.29 -9.86
N GLN A 244 19.95 -2.99 -10.77
CA GLN A 244 20.38 -1.62 -11.03
C GLN A 244 19.27 -0.77 -11.66
N GLU A 245 18.45 -1.35 -12.51
CA GLU A 245 17.34 -0.66 -13.14
C GLU A 245 16.24 -0.38 -12.11
N LEU A 246 15.90 -1.32 -11.22
CA LEU A 246 14.97 -1.05 -10.12
C LEU A 246 15.46 0.07 -9.20
N ILE A 247 16.75 0.07 -8.86
CA ILE A 247 17.37 1.15 -8.06
C ILE A 247 17.26 2.48 -8.80
N GLN A 248 17.59 2.52 -10.10
CA GLN A 248 17.55 3.76 -10.87
C GLN A 248 16.12 4.30 -11.02
N LEU A 249 15.15 3.44 -11.34
CA LEU A 249 13.73 3.80 -11.41
C LEU A 249 13.23 4.42 -10.10
N THR A 250 13.62 3.81 -8.97
CA THR A 250 13.26 4.32 -7.64
C THR A 250 13.84 5.71 -7.41
N ARG A 251 15.13 5.90 -7.71
CA ARG A 251 15.81 7.20 -7.53
C ARG A 251 15.29 8.29 -8.47
N ASP A 252 14.97 7.95 -9.71
CA ASP A 252 14.42 8.88 -10.70
C ASP A 252 13.01 9.34 -10.33
N ALA A 253 12.25 8.44 -9.70
CA ALA A 253 10.96 8.76 -9.09
C ALA A 253 11.08 9.60 -7.81
N GLY A 254 12.28 9.76 -7.25
CA GLY A 254 12.51 10.41 -5.96
C GLY A 254 12.12 9.57 -4.75
N ALA A 255 11.64 8.34 -4.95
CA ALA A 255 10.99 7.56 -3.91
C ALA A 255 11.96 6.89 -2.92
N ASP A 256 11.49 6.66 -1.69
CA ASP A 256 12.22 5.93 -0.64
C ASP A 256 12.34 4.43 -0.95
N GLY A 257 11.45 3.89 -1.78
CA GLY A 257 11.46 2.48 -2.15
C GLY A 257 10.62 2.12 -3.35
N ILE A 258 10.46 0.82 -3.53
CA ILE A 258 9.77 0.23 -4.68
C ILE A 258 8.90 -0.96 -4.26
N ALA A 259 7.68 -0.99 -4.78
CA ALA A 259 6.71 -2.07 -4.63
C ALA A 259 6.65 -2.89 -5.92
N VAL A 260 7.23 -4.10 -5.88
CA VAL A 260 7.41 -4.95 -7.07
C VAL A 260 6.32 -6.00 -7.18
N ALA A 261 5.74 -6.15 -8.37
CA ALA A 261 4.76 -7.20 -8.62
C ALA A 261 5.39 -8.60 -8.49
N TYR A 262 4.77 -9.49 -7.71
CA TYR A 262 5.25 -10.82 -7.39
C TYR A 262 5.55 -11.70 -8.61
N PRO A 263 4.84 -11.61 -9.76
CA PRO A 263 5.14 -12.47 -10.91
C PRO A 263 6.52 -12.17 -11.50
N VAL A 264 6.98 -10.92 -11.38
CA VAL A 264 8.26 -10.42 -11.92
C VAL A 264 9.32 -10.19 -10.84
N ALA A 265 9.00 -10.44 -9.58
CA ALA A 265 9.92 -10.24 -8.46
C ALA A 265 11.06 -11.27 -8.48
N ASP A 266 12.29 -10.77 -8.34
CA ASP A 266 13.50 -11.56 -8.13
C ASP A 266 14.11 -11.26 -6.76
N ARG A 267 14.45 -12.29 -5.99
CA ARG A 267 14.95 -12.13 -4.62
C ARG A 267 16.30 -11.42 -4.58
N ALA A 268 17.20 -11.74 -5.50
CA ALA A 268 18.53 -11.15 -5.52
C ALA A 268 18.48 -9.67 -5.93
N ALA A 269 17.54 -9.30 -6.81
CA ALA A 269 17.25 -7.92 -7.15
C ALA A 269 16.71 -7.14 -5.93
N ILE A 270 15.71 -7.69 -5.22
CA ILE A 270 15.17 -7.09 -3.99
C ILE A 270 16.26 -6.92 -2.91
N GLU A 271 17.12 -7.92 -2.71
CA GLU A 271 18.27 -7.83 -1.81
C GLU A 271 19.23 -6.70 -2.20
N SER A 272 19.43 -6.49 -3.49
CA SER A 272 20.31 -5.43 -4.00
C SER A 272 19.69 -4.04 -3.83
N VAL A 273 18.37 -3.89 -4.04
CA VAL A 273 17.63 -2.65 -3.78
C VAL A 273 17.78 -2.26 -2.30
N ARG A 274 17.61 -3.20 -1.37
CA ARG A 274 17.80 -2.95 0.06
C ARG A 274 19.23 -2.59 0.42
N LYS A 275 20.23 -3.28 -0.15
CA LYS A 275 21.65 -2.93 0.05
C LYS A 275 21.98 -1.52 -0.44
N ALA A 276 21.19 -0.97 -1.37
CA ALA A 276 21.28 0.40 -1.83
C ALA A 276 20.57 1.43 -0.92
N GLY A 277 20.03 0.99 0.23
CA GLY A 277 19.36 1.82 1.23
C GLY A 277 17.88 2.10 0.94
N LEU A 278 17.29 1.43 -0.05
CA LEU A 278 15.91 1.65 -0.48
C LEU A 278 14.95 0.63 0.17
N LYS A 279 13.71 1.07 0.40
CA LYS A 279 12.61 0.23 0.91
C LYS A 279 12.12 -0.73 -0.16
N THR A 280 11.63 -1.90 0.26
CA THR A 280 11.12 -2.93 -0.65
C THR A 280 9.75 -3.42 -0.24
N ALA A 281 8.81 -3.41 -1.18
CA ALA A 281 7.50 -4.02 -1.04
C ALA A 281 7.24 -5.03 -2.17
N LEU A 282 6.32 -5.96 -1.94
CA LEU A 282 5.91 -6.96 -2.93
C LEU A 282 4.40 -7.15 -2.92
N TRP A 283 3.77 -7.21 -4.10
CA TRP A 283 2.32 -7.29 -4.29
C TRP A 283 1.94 -8.17 -5.49
N THR A 284 0.80 -8.87 -5.59
CA THR A 284 -0.11 -9.30 -4.54
C THR A 284 -0.17 -10.84 -4.55
N PRO A 285 0.78 -11.55 -3.90
CA PRO A 285 0.71 -13.00 -3.74
C PRO A 285 -0.42 -13.38 -2.78
N ASN A 286 -1.16 -14.44 -3.09
CA ASN A 286 -2.41 -14.77 -2.38
C ASN A 286 -2.52 -16.21 -1.88
N THR A 287 -1.59 -17.08 -2.29
CA THR A 287 -1.56 -18.48 -1.81
C THR A 287 -0.70 -18.62 -0.57
N GLU A 288 -1.05 -19.53 0.33
CA GLU A 288 -0.26 -19.85 1.53
C GLU A 288 1.20 -20.17 1.18
N ALA A 289 1.43 -20.94 0.11
CA ALA A 289 2.77 -21.31 -0.34
C ALA A 289 3.60 -20.09 -0.79
N GLN A 290 3.00 -19.15 -1.52
CA GLN A 290 3.67 -17.91 -1.91
C GLN A 290 3.97 -17.05 -0.68
N LEU A 291 2.98 -16.84 0.21
CA LEU A 291 3.14 -16.01 1.39
C LEU A 291 4.20 -16.59 2.35
N ALA A 292 4.22 -17.89 2.57
CA ALA A 292 5.28 -18.55 3.35
C ALA A 292 6.68 -18.43 2.72
N SER A 293 6.77 -18.29 1.39
CA SER A 293 8.02 -17.98 0.71
C SER A 293 8.42 -16.52 0.93
N TYR A 294 7.54 -15.56 0.61
CA TYR A 294 7.83 -14.13 0.63
C TYR A 294 7.99 -13.55 2.04
N CYS A 295 7.39 -14.16 3.08
CA CYS A 295 7.69 -13.83 4.48
C CYS A 295 9.17 -14.02 4.85
N ARG A 296 9.92 -14.81 4.09
CA ARG A 296 11.37 -15.05 4.29
C ARG A 296 12.24 -14.22 3.35
N TRP A 297 11.63 -13.36 2.53
CA TRP A 297 12.35 -12.43 1.67
C TRP A 297 12.66 -11.17 2.48
N PRO A 298 13.71 -10.44 2.09
CA PRO A 298 14.05 -9.20 2.75
C PRO A 298 13.13 -8.12 2.17
N LEU A 299 11.96 -7.95 2.79
CA LEU A 299 10.93 -7.02 2.40
C LEU A 299 10.61 -6.12 3.61
N ASP A 300 10.33 -4.84 3.36
CA ASP A 300 9.69 -3.98 4.37
C ASP A 300 8.18 -4.27 4.43
N TYR A 301 7.56 -4.49 3.26
CA TYR A 301 6.11 -4.72 3.14
C TYR A 301 5.77 -5.92 2.25
N LEU A 302 4.76 -6.70 2.65
CA LEU A 302 4.20 -7.79 1.87
C LEU A 302 2.68 -7.59 1.73
N ILE A 303 2.25 -7.16 0.55
CA ILE A 303 0.86 -6.77 0.27
C ILE A 303 0.10 -8.00 -0.24
N THR A 304 -1.03 -8.34 0.37
CA THR A 304 -1.83 -9.53 0.04
C THR A 304 -3.32 -9.32 0.26
N ASP A 305 -4.15 -9.99 -0.53
CA ASP A 305 -5.60 -10.02 -0.33
C ASP A 305 -6.01 -10.84 0.91
N TYR A 306 -5.11 -11.71 1.40
CA TYR A 306 -5.40 -12.72 2.43
C TYR A 306 -4.35 -12.70 3.55
N VAL A 307 -4.36 -11.65 4.38
CA VAL A 307 -3.40 -11.46 5.49
C VAL A 307 -3.38 -12.66 6.45
N GLU A 308 -4.53 -13.29 6.68
CA GLU A 308 -4.69 -14.46 7.54
C GLU A 308 -3.95 -15.71 7.04
N ARG A 309 -3.50 -15.72 5.78
CA ARG A 309 -2.69 -16.80 5.20
C ARG A 309 -1.18 -16.58 5.36
N ALA A 310 -0.76 -15.37 5.72
CA ALA A 310 0.66 -15.06 5.92
C ALA A 310 1.15 -15.54 7.30
N PRO A 311 2.27 -16.29 7.38
CA PRO A 311 2.82 -16.76 8.65
C PRO A 311 3.62 -15.70 9.43
N CYS A 312 4.02 -14.60 8.79
CA CYS A 312 4.82 -13.51 9.38
C CYS A 312 3.97 -12.34 9.90
N ARG A 313 2.82 -12.64 10.51
CA ARG A 313 1.86 -11.63 10.99
C ARG A 313 1.93 -11.42 12.49
#